data_AF-A0A534KWM8-F1
#
_entry.id   AF-A0A534KWM8-F1
#
_cell.length_a   1.000
_cell.length_b   1.000
_cell.length_c   1.000
_cell.angle_alpha   90.00
_cell.angle_beta   90.00
_cell.angle_gamma   90.00
#
_symmetry.space_group_name_H-M   'P 1'
#
loop_
_entity.id
_entity.type
_entity.pdbx_description
1 polymer ?
#
loop_
_entity_poly.entity_id
_entity_poly.type
_entity_poly.pdbx_seq_one_letter_code
_entity_poly.pdbx_strand_id
1 'polypeptide(L)'
;MARGRMTLGLYNSYDPVKFAEAHRRAIARAAPIALAFDANVATFGFPFDRELRTPQQMAAWVSGTTSIGEEGKYLRELADAGRLLTFDFPRRGFPPQLGDVVVTTNRPDAKKGVDAAFLARLLDQGTSFVLVFGLGPHGLDDRDVLPRGWTPRS
;
A
#
# COMPACT_ATOMS: atom_id res chain seq x y z
N MET A 1 18.85 -14.16 10.79
CA MET A 1 18.43 -12.74 10.76
C MET A 1 16.94 -12.71 10.46
N ALA A 2 16.19 -11.76 11.05
CA ALA A 2 14.76 -11.65 10.74
C ALA A 2 14.59 -11.16 9.29
N ARG A 3 13.69 -11.80 8.53
CA ARG A 3 13.37 -11.39 7.16
C ARG A 3 12.73 -10.00 7.17
N GLY A 4 13.06 -9.18 6.18
CA GLY A 4 12.45 -7.87 5.98
C GLY A 4 10.95 -7.98 5.71
N ARG A 5 10.21 -6.91 5.95
CA ARG A 5 8.77 -6.85 5.71
C ARG A 5 8.46 -6.12 4.41
N MET A 6 7.71 -6.77 3.54
CA MET A 6 7.13 -6.15 2.35
C MET A 6 5.75 -5.60 2.67
N THR A 7 5.47 -4.37 2.24
CA THR A 7 4.14 -3.77 2.32
C THR A 7 3.67 -3.34 0.93
N LEU A 8 2.44 -3.69 0.57
CA LEU A 8 1.76 -3.18 -0.62
C LEU A 8 1.01 -1.91 -0.24
N GLY A 9 1.51 -0.77 -0.71
CA GLY A 9 0.96 0.55 -0.48
C GLY A 9 0.00 0.98 -1.58
N LEU A 10 -1.29 1.13 -1.27
CA LEU A 10 -2.30 1.67 -2.17
C LEU A 10 -2.45 3.16 -1.92
N TYR A 11 -2.02 3.98 -2.87
CA TYR A 11 -2.13 5.43 -2.78
C TYR A 11 -3.37 5.93 -3.50
N ASN A 12 -4.20 6.67 -2.78
CA ASN A 12 -5.38 7.30 -3.37
C ASN A 12 -4.98 8.46 -4.30
N SER A 13 -5.10 8.24 -5.61
CA SER A 13 -5.03 9.32 -6.61
C SER A 13 -6.43 9.65 -7.21
N TYR A 14 -7.50 9.19 -6.57
CA TYR A 14 -8.90 9.46 -6.90
C TYR A 14 -9.48 10.51 -5.94
N ASP A 15 -10.81 10.51 -5.78
CA ASP A 15 -11.53 11.39 -4.87
C ASP A 15 -11.13 11.11 -3.41
N PRO A 16 -10.58 12.10 -2.68
CA PRO A 16 -10.18 11.95 -1.28
C PRO A 16 -11.34 12.07 -0.29
N VAL A 17 -12.55 12.35 -0.76
CA VAL A 17 -13.77 12.56 0.04
C VAL A 17 -14.74 11.39 -0.14
N LYS A 18 -14.87 10.86 -1.36
CA LYS A 18 -15.83 9.81 -1.68
C LYS A 18 -15.17 8.47 -1.95
N PHE A 19 -15.56 7.45 -1.18
CA PHE A 19 -15.15 6.07 -1.43
C PHE A 19 -15.80 5.52 -2.71
N ALA A 20 -15.02 5.51 -3.80
CA ALA A 20 -15.41 4.93 -5.08
C ALA A 20 -15.12 3.42 -5.20
N GLU A 21 -15.77 2.77 -6.16
CA GLU A 21 -15.56 1.35 -6.49
C GLU A 21 -14.09 1.02 -6.83
N ALA A 22 -13.35 1.97 -7.39
CA ALA A 22 -11.93 1.79 -7.70
C ALA A 22 -11.09 1.52 -6.43
N HIS A 23 -11.37 2.20 -5.31
CA HIS A 23 -10.73 1.95 -4.02
C HIS A 23 -11.00 0.52 -3.54
N ARG A 24 -12.27 0.10 -3.63
CA ARG A 24 -12.69 -1.25 -3.26
C ARG A 24 -11.95 -2.30 -4.07
N ARG A 25 -11.96 -2.16 -5.41
CA ARG A 25 -11.28 -3.11 -6.31
C ARG A 25 -9.78 -3.16 -6.06
N ALA A 26 -9.15 -2.03 -5.75
CA ALA A 26 -7.73 -1.99 -5.42
C ALA A 26 -7.40 -2.80 -4.17
N ILE A 27 -8.16 -2.59 -3.08
CA ILE A 27 -7.99 -3.34 -1.82
C ILE A 27 -8.25 -4.83 -2.07
N ALA A 28 -9.36 -5.15 -2.75
CA ALA A 28 -9.78 -6.52 -3.02
C ALA A 28 -8.76 -7.31 -3.85
N ARG A 29 -8.04 -6.65 -4.76
CA ARG A 29 -6.95 -7.25 -5.54
C ARG A 29 -5.64 -7.33 -4.77
N ALA A 30 -5.34 -6.35 -3.93
CA ALA A 30 -4.10 -6.32 -3.15
C ALA A 30 -4.12 -7.36 -2.01
N ALA A 31 -5.27 -7.60 -1.38
CA ALA A 31 -5.40 -8.52 -0.26
C ALA A 31 -4.92 -9.97 -0.54
N PRO A 32 -5.40 -10.67 -1.60
CA PRO A 32 -4.93 -12.03 -1.90
C PRO A 32 -3.45 -12.06 -2.27
N ILE A 33 -2.94 -11.03 -2.96
CA ILE A 33 -1.51 -10.92 -3.29
C ILE A 33 -0.70 -10.77 -2.00
N ALA A 34 -1.13 -9.91 -1.08
CA ALA A 34 -0.41 -9.69 0.17
C ALA A 34 -0.34 -10.97 1.01
N LEU A 35 -1.44 -11.72 1.12
CA LEU A 35 -1.43 -13.00 1.83
C LEU A 35 -0.51 -14.02 1.16
N ALA A 36 -0.58 -14.15 -0.18
CA ALA A 36 0.24 -15.11 -0.92
C ALA A 36 1.75 -14.88 -0.76
N PHE A 37 2.17 -13.62 -0.59
CA PHE A 37 3.58 -13.24 -0.49
C PHE A 37 4.04 -12.88 0.93
N ASP A 38 3.25 -13.20 1.96
CA ASP A 38 3.55 -12.81 3.36
C ASP A 38 3.85 -11.30 3.50
N ALA A 39 3.04 -10.48 2.83
CA ALA A 39 3.15 -9.03 2.83
C ALA A 39 2.04 -8.36 3.63
N ASN A 40 2.24 -7.09 3.96
CA ASN A 40 1.22 -6.23 4.55
C ASN A 40 0.49 -5.44 3.44
N VAL A 41 -0.69 -4.91 3.76
CA VAL A 41 -1.40 -3.93 2.92
C VAL A 41 -1.48 -2.62 3.67
N ALA A 42 -1.06 -1.53 3.04
CA ALA A 42 -1.21 -0.18 3.55
C ALA A 42 -2.07 0.65 2.59
N THR A 43 -3.07 1.37 3.09
CA THR A 43 -3.84 2.33 2.29
C THR A 43 -3.47 3.75 2.70
N PHE A 44 -3.27 4.64 1.73
CA PHE A 44 -2.94 6.05 1.96
C PHE A 44 -4.02 6.97 1.40
N GLY A 45 -4.62 7.78 2.28
CA GLY A 45 -5.58 8.81 1.88
C GLY A 45 -6.93 8.27 1.41
N PHE A 46 -7.27 7.03 1.76
CA PHE A 46 -8.57 6.45 1.44
C PHE A 46 -9.67 7.10 2.30
N PRO A 47 -10.81 7.50 1.70
CA PRO A 47 -11.93 8.10 2.43
C PRO A 47 -12.77 7.02 3.13
N PHE A 48 -12.18 6.32 4.10
CA PHE A 48 -12.94 5.41 4.96
C PHE A 48 -13.90 6.20 5.84
N ASP A 49 -15.00 5.55 6.21
CA ASP A 49 -15.95 6.12 7.16
C ASP A 49 -15.25 6.36 8.52
N ARG A 50 -15.47 7.55 9.10
CA ARG A 50 -14.83 8.00 10.35
C ARG A 50 -15.25 7.16 11.55
N GLU A 51 -16.36 6.44 11.45
CA GLU A 51 -16.81 5.52 12.49
C GLU A 51 -16.01 4.21 12.51
N LEU A 52 -15.27 3.90 11.44
CA LEU A 52 -14.42 2.71 11.34
C LEU A 52 -13.09 2.99 12.05
N ARG A 53 -12.98 2.56 13.30
CA ARG A 53 -11.81 2.83 14.16
C ARG A 53 -10.78 1.72 14.18
N THR A 54 -11.12 0.55 13.64
CA THR A 54 -10.27 -0.65 13.67
C THR A 54 -10.08 -1.22 12.27
N PRO A 55 -8.91 -1.82 11.97
CA PRO A 55 -8.69 -2.52 10.71
C PRO A 55 -9.76 -3.59 10.43
N GLN A 56 -10.28 -4.26 11.46
CA GLN A 56 -11.32 -5.28 11.36
C GLN A 56 -12.66 -4.68 10.91
N GLN A 57 -13.06 -3.54 11.49
CA GLN A 57 -14.26 -2.83 11.05
C GLN A 57 -14.14 -2.36 9.61
N MET A 58 -12.97 -1.84 9.21
CA MET A 58 -12.71 -1.44 7.83
C MET A 58 -12.78 -2.64 6.89
N ALA A 59 -12.12 -3.75 7.25
CA ALA A 59 -12.17 -4.98 6.48
C ALA A 59 -13.61 -5.48 6.32
N ALA A 60 -14.39 -5.49 7.40
CA ALA A 60 -15.80 -5.89 7.39
C ALA A 60 -16.65 -4.96 6.50
N TRP A 61 -16.42 -3.65 6.56
CA TRP A 61 -17.14 -2.66 5.75
C TRP A 61 -16.80 -2.77 4.26
N VAL A 62 -15.52 -2.89 3.90
CA VAL A 62 -15.10 -3.12 2.51
C VAL A 62 -15.68 -4.43 2.00
N SER A 63 -15.65 -5.50 2.81
CA SER A 63 -16.22 -6.81 2.46
C SER A 63 -17.75 -6.80 2.32
N GLY A 64 -18.45 -6.06 3.19
CA GLY A 64 -19.92 -5.96 3.16
C GLY A 64 -20.43 -5.20 1.94
N THR A 65 -19.53 -4.45 1.29
CA THR A 65 -19.87 -3.69 0.10
C THR A 65 -19.39 -4.35 -1.20
N THR A 66 -18.60 -5.43 -1.13
CA THR A 66 -18.28 -6.29 -2.28
C THR A 66 -19.38 -7.32 -2.51
N SER A 67 -19.90 -7.42 -3.73
CA SER A 67 -20.81 -8.49 -4.16
C SER A 67 -20.09 -9.82 -4.46
N ILE A 68 -18.76 -9.88 -4.29
CA ILE A 68 -17.91 -11.05 -4.50
C ILE A 68 -17.39 -11.49 -3.13
N GLY A 69 -18.09 -12.44 -2.49
CA GLY A 69 -17.91 -12.81 -1.08
C GLY A 69 -16.52 -13.39 -0.70
N GLU A 70 -15.72 -13.84 -1.67
CA GLU A 70 -14.39 -14.42 -1.42
C GLU A 70 -13.30 -13.36 -1.22
N GLU A 71 -13.39 -12.19 -1.87
CA GLU A 71 -12.37 -11.14 -1.77
C GLU A 71 -12.33 -10.49 -0.37
N GLY A 72 -13.48 -10.45 0.31
CA GLY A 72 -13.60 -9.94 1.67
C GLY A 72 -12.94 -10.82 2.73
N LYS A 73 -12.83 -12.13 2.49
CA LYS A 73 -12.20 -13.08 3.41
C LYS A 73 -10.73 -12.75 3.63
N TYR A 74 -10.00 -12.52 2.55
CA TYR A 74 -8.57 -12.19 2.58
C TYR A 74 -8.29 -10.89 3.34
N LEU A 75 -9.16 -9.89 3.16
CA LEU A 75 -9.00 -8.61 3.84
C LEU A 75 -9.21 -8.74 5.35
N ARG A 76 -10.17 -9.56 5.78
CA ARG A 76 -10.39 -9.86 7.21
C ARG A 76 -9.21 -10.59 7.80
N GLU A 77 -8.68 -11.60 7.10
CA GLU A 77 -7.51 -12.35 7.53
C GLU A 77 -6.28 -11.44 7.71
N LEU A 78 -6.05 -10.51 6.78
CA LEU A 78 -5.00 -9.49 6.92
C LEU A 78 -5.25 -8.57 8.13
N ALA A 79 -6.49 -8.15 8.37
CA ALA A 79 -6.82 -7.31 9.51
C ALA A 79 -6.60 -8.04 10.84
N ASP A 80 -7.03 -9.29 10.95
CA ASP A 80 -6.87 -10.13 12.14
C ASP A 80 -5.40 -10.42 12.43
N ALA A 81 -4.57 -10.60 11.39
CA ALA A 81 -3.13 -10.74 11.51
C ALA A 81 -2.39 -9.42 11.81
N GLY A 82 -3.09 -8.28 11.90
CA GLY A 82 -2.46 -6.96 12.11
C GLY A 82 -1.66 -6.45 10.90
N ARG A 83 -1.98 -6.93 9.70
CA ARG A 83 -1.26 -6.67 8.44
C ARG A 83 -1.99 -5.71 7.51
N LEU A 84 -3.19 -5.27 7.90
CA LEU A 84 -3.91 -4.18 7.26
C LEU A 84 -3.62 -2.87 8.00
N LEU A 85 -2.94 -1.96 7.32
CA LEU A 85 -2.53 -0.66 7.82
C LEU A 85 -3.27 0.44 7.06
N THR A 86 -3.72 1.47 7.77
CA THR A 86 -4.43 2.59 7.17
C THR A 86 -3.81 3.89 7.62
N PHE A 87 -3.49 4.75 6.67
CA PHE A 87 -2.87 6.04 6.90
C PHE A 87 -3.60 7.13 6.13
N ASP A 88 -3.55 8.34 6.68
CA ASP A 88 -3.90 9.54 5.93
C ASP A 88 -2.89 9.79 4.80
N PHE A 89 -3.16 10.82 3.99
CA PHE A 89 -2.21 11.26 2.97
C PHE A 89 -0.83 11.57 3.58
N PRO A 90 0.27 11.02 3.04
CA PRO A 90 1.63 11.19 3.56
C PRO A 90 2.23 12.57 3.25
N ARG A 91 1.56 13.66 3.65
CA ARG A 91 1.96 15.06 3.37
C ARG A 91 3.35 15.43 3.86
N ARG A 92 3.88 14.70 4.85
CA ARG A 92 5.22 14.91 5.45
C ARG A 92 6.17 13.74 5.19
N GLY A 93 5.83 12.86 4.25
CA GLY A 93 6.53 11.61 3.99
C GLY A 93 5.78 10.39 4.52
N PHE A 94 6.22 9.20 4.08
CA PHE A 94 5.65 7.93 4.48
C PHE A 94 6.05 7.56 5.92
N PRO A 95 5.20 6.82 6.66
CA PRO A 95 5.53 6.35 7.99
C PRO A 95 6.85 5.55 8.00
N PRO A 96 7.80 5.86 8.90
CA PRO A 96 9.13 5.23 8.90
C PRO A 96 9.08 3.72 9.18
N GLN A 97 8.03 3.26 9.86
CA GLN A 97 7.77 1.83 10.10
C GLN A 97 7.55 1.00 8.83
N LEU A 98 7.32 1.64 7.68
CA LEU A 98 7.18 0.97 6.39
C LEU A 98 8.51 0.71 5.69
N GLY A 99 9.61 1.23 6.23
CA GLY A 99 10.95 1.11 5.64
C GLY A 99 11.11 1.95 4.37
N ASP A 100 11.89 1.44 3.42
CA ASP A 100 12.18 2.17 2.19
C ASP A 100 10.94 2.29 1.30
N VAL A 101 10.78 3.46 0.67
CA VAL A 101 9.64 3.72 -0.21
C VAL A 101 10.04 3.44 -1.65
N VAL A 102 9.37 2.47 -2.27
CA VAL A 102 9.60 2.10 -3.67
C VAL A 102 8.34 2.44 -4.46
N VAL A 103 8.45 3.43 -5.34
CA VAL A 103 7.33 3.87 -6.18
C VAL A 103 7.25 3.01 -7.42
N THR A 104 6.09 2.40 -7.68
CA THR A 104 5.87 1.61 -8.90
C THR A 104 5.42 2.54 -10.03
N THR A 105 6.20 2.59 -11.11
CA THR A 105 5.91 3.41 -12.29
C THR A 105 6.26 2.65 -13.57
N ASN A 106 5.53 2.92 -14.66
CA ASN A 106 5.84 2.39 -15.99
C ASN A 106 6.99 3.15 -16.67
N ARG A 107 7.43 4.28 -16.10
CA ARG A 107 8.54 5.11 -16.60
C ARG A 107 9.53 5.37 -15.46
N PRO A 108 10.33 4.38 -15.05
CA PRO A 108 11.32 4.58 -14.01
C PRO A 108 12.41 5.54 -14.49
N ASP A 109 12.90 6.39 -13.58
CA ASP A 109 14.15 7.11 -13.78
C ASP A 109 15.29 6.08 -13.88
N ALA A 110 16.06 6.12 -14.98
CA ALA A 110 17.14 5.18 -15.24
C ALA A 110 18.20 5.13 -14.11
N LYS A 111 18.34 6.21 -13.32
CA LYS A 111 19.28 6.26 -12.19
C LYS A 111 18.73 5.68 -10.88
N LYS A 112 17.41 5.45 -10.80
CA LYS A 112 16.70 5.01 -9.58
C LYS A 112 15.91 3.73 -9.78
N GLY A 113 15.91 3.18 -10.99
CA GLY A 113 15.21 1.95 -11.32
C GLY A 113 15.74 0.77 -10.51
N VAL A 114 14.82 0.03 -9.90
CA VAL A 114 15.09 -1.24 -9.22
C VAL A 114 14.17 -2.30 -9.80
N ASP A 115 14.65 -3.54 -9.89
CA ASP A 115 13.86 -4.67 -10.34
C ASP A 115 13.35 -5.52 -9.16
N ALA A 116 12.40 -6.41 -9.45
CA ALA A 116 11.81 -7.28 -8.44
C ALA A 116 12.83 -8.25 -7.81
N ALA A 117 13.84 -8.68 -8.56
CA ALA A 117 14.85 -9.61 -8.07
C ALA A 117 15.77 -8.93 -7.03
N PHE A 118 16.13 -7.67 -7.26
CA PHE A 118 16.87 -6.84 -6.33
C PHE A 118 16.07 -6.61 -5.05
N LEU A 119 14.79 -6.26 -5.15
CA LEU A 119 13.93 -6.07 -3.98
C LEU A 119 13.74 -7.36 -3.18
N ALA A 120 13.61 -8.52 -3.82
CA ALA A 120 13.56 -9.80 -3.14
C ALA A 120 14.83 -10.08 -2.33
N ARG A 121 16.01 -9.78 -2.88
CA ARG A 121 17.29 -9.90 -2.16
C ARG A 121 17.34 -9.00 -0.93
N LEU A 122 16.83 -7.76 -1.04
CA LEU A 122 16.76 -6.83 0.09
C LEU A 122 15.87 -7.37 1.22
N LEU A 123 14.72 -7.99 0.89
CA LEU A 123 13.87 -8.64 1.90
C LEU A 123 14.63 -9.75 2.64
N ASP A 124 15.36 -10.59 1.90
CA ASP A 124 16.12 -11.69 2.49
C ASP A 124 17.30 -11.19 3.35
N GLN A 125 17.81 -9.99 3.08
CA GLN A 125 18.82 -9.30 3.88
C GLN A 125 18.25 -8.58 5.12
N GLY A 126 16.92 -8.53 5.29
CA GLY A 126 16.26 -7.89 6.43
C GLY A 126 15.72 -6.49 6.16
N THR A 127 15.93 -5.94 4.96
CA THR A 127 15.42 -4.61 4.59
C THR A 127 13.91 -4.67 4.39
N SER A 128 13.20 -3.76 5.03
CA SER A 128 11.75 -3.61 4.86
C SER A 128 11.46 -2.47 3.90
N PHE A 129 10.41 -2.61 3.09
CA PHE A 129 10.00 -1.58 2.15
C PHE A 129 8.50 -1.62 1.86
N VAL A 130 8.00 -0.50 1.35
CA VAL A 130 6.65 -0.36 0.82
C VAL A 130 6.69 -0.12 -0.69
N LEU A 131 5.97 -0.97 -1.42
CA LEU A 131 5.69 -0.80 -2.84
C LEU A 131 4.47 0.09 -3.00
N VAL A 132 4.64 1.33 -3.47
CA VAL A 132 3.54 2.30 -3.57
C VAL A 132 2.96 2.29 -4.98
N PHE A 133 1.67 1.92 -5.07
CA PHE A 133 0.86 1.88 -6.27
C PHE A 133 -0.15 3.03 -6.27
N GLY A 134 -0.06 3.90 -7.27
CA GLY A 134 -1.02 4.99 -7.47
C GLY A 134 -2.26 4.46 -8.19
N LEU A 135 -3.44 4.75 -7.66
CA LEU A 135 -4.68 4.21 -8.23
C LEU A 135 -5.24 5.02 -9.41
N GLY A 136 -4.75 6.25 -9.63
CA GLY A 136 -5.24 7.12 -10.70
C GLY A 136 -4.68 6.79 -12.09
N PRO A 137 -5.31 7.30 -13.17
CA PRO A 137 -4.88 7.07 -14.56
C PRO A 137 -3.49 7.63 -14.88
N HIS A 138 -2.99 8.57 -14.08
CA HIS A 138 -1.65 9.15 -14.20
C HIS A 138 -0.64 8.54 -13.21
N GLY A 139 -1.03 7.53 -12.42
CA GLY A 139 -0.20 6.94 -11.37
C GLY A 139 -0.12 7.81 -10.11
N LEU A 140 1.08 7.86 -9.50
CA LEU A 140 1.39 8.83 -8.46
C LEU A 140 2.00 10.09 -9.08
N ASP A 141 1.53 11.26 -8.67
CA ASP A 141 2.14 12.53 -9.10
C ASP A 141 3.46 12.73 -8.33
N ASP A 142 4.53 13.11 -9.02
CA ASP A 142 5.90 13.20 -8.45
C ASP A 142 5.96 14.11 -7.21
N ARG A 143 5.03 15.07 -7.12
CA ARG A 143 4.95 16.07 -6.04
C ARG A 143 4.40 15.52 -4.73
N ASP A 144 3.68 14.41 -4.77
CA ASP A 144 2.92 13.87 -3.63
C ASP A 144 3.70 12.80 -2.84
N VAL A 145 4.74 12.23 -3.46
CA VAL A 145 5.45 11.05 -2.96
C VAL A 145 6.91 11.33 -2.67
N LEU A 146 7.50 12.22 -3.46
CA LEU A 146 8.88 12.64 -3.28
C LEU A 146 8.86 13.89 -2.39
N PRO A 147 9.28 13.82 -1.11
CA PRO A 147 9.63 15.04 -0.41
C PRO A 147 10.70 15.74 -1.27
N ARG A 148 10.50 17.03 -1.54
CA ARG A 148 11.52 17.87 -2.18
C ARG A 148 12.84 17.65 -1.44
N GLY A 149 13.78 16.91 -2.03
CA GLY A 149 15.12 16.72 -1.48
C GLY A 149 15.60 15.29 -1.19
N TRP A 150 14.89 14.21 -1.57
CA TRP A 150 15.51 12.88 -1.46
C TRP A 150 16.62 12.69 -2.51
N THR A 151 17.87 12.88 -2.05
CA THR A 151 19.09 12.47 -2.74
C THR A 151 19.58 11.16 -2.11
N PRO A 152 19.90 10.13 -2.91
CA PRO A 152 20.51 8.94 -2.36
C PRO A 152 21.87 9.35 -1.76
N ARG A 153 22.11 9.01 -0.49
CA ARG A 153 23.46 9.15 0.07
C ARG A 153 24.37 8.19 -0.69
N SER A 154 25.35 8.79 -1.35
CA SER A 154 26.52 8.16 -1.99
C SER A 154 27.30 7.30 -1.01
#